data_AF-A0A428Z1L5-F1
#
_entry.id   AF-A0A428Z1L5-F1
#
_cell.length_a   1.000
_cell.length_b   1.000
_cell.length_c   1.000
_cell.angle_alpha   90.00
_cell.angle_beta   90.00
_cell.angle_gamma   90.00
#
_symmetry.space_group_name_H-M   'P 1'
#
loop_
_entity.id
_entity.type
_entity.pdbx_description
1 polymer ?
#
loop_
_entity_poly.entity_id
_entity_poly.type
_entity_poly.pdbx_seq_one_letter_code
_entity_poly.pdbx_strand_id
1 'polypeptide(L)'
;MAPGHEAAADRARQAQRPPRPRPEPPHRSIPYACRQPCHGCSSGLIRLFSSQLNLIVIVVLIVVGIGFNQSVESSSAANPAPPCHGCTIKGACVSLANQISDDAARLRRELFDLKAALRSRPLIARALGLLQGRYDLADDMAFTLMRDSAQRHNLKLSTLASALLAAKPPASRDWFPGRIRRLTPKVSYLSERQTNRTAVLSAFLNAVLATMDSDVGDLQLLDPLTGALQLEQHRGLSVEFVDFFATVTDGDTACSAALRRRRRVVVTDVAKDPIFAGTTSGEVVLDAGVHSVQSTPLVLPGGRCMAMVSTHYARKGRALTGAEGVQLDKLALETALWLDWHQRTVVLDALERVHQEALRSR
;
A
#
# COMPACT_ATOMS: atom_id res chain seq x y z
N MET A 1 -33.52 53.28 -24.34
CA MET A 1 -33.97 52.05 -25.02
C MET A 1 -32.87 51.01 -24.87
N ALA A 2 -33.05 50.09 -23.91
CA ALA A 2 -32.19 48.96 -23.67
C ALA A 2 -33.10 47.74 -23.51
N PRO A 3 -33.07 46.75 -24.42
CA PRO A 3 -33.68 45.46 -24.19
C PRO A 3 -32.56 44.44 -23.92
N GLY A 4 -32.53 43.86 -22.72
CA GLY A 4 -31.53 42.82 -22.43
C GLY A 4 -31.42 42.33 -21.00
N HIS A 5 -32.03 43.00 -20.03
CA HIS A 5 -31.89 42.62 -18.61
C HIS A 5 -32.98 41.71 -18.05
N GLU A 6 -34.05 41.43 -18.79
CA GLU A 6 -35.21 40.69 -18.26
C GLU A 6 -35.14 39.17 -18.47
N ALA A 7 -34.31 38.68 -19.40
CA ALA A 7 -34.14 37.25 -19.66
C ALA A 7 -33.17 36.52 -18.69
N ALA A 8 -32.39 37.28 -17.91
CA ALA A 8 -31.42 36.72 -16.96
C ALA A 8 -32.00 36.49 -15.55
N ALA A 9 -33.05 37.22 -15.18
CA ALA A 9 -33.67 37.12 -13.85
C ALA A 9 -34.56 35.87 -13.68
N ASP A 10 -35.19 35.38 -14.76
CA ASP A 10 -36.02 34.17 -14.72
C ASP A 10 -35.22 32.87 -14.72
N ARG A 11 -34.00 32.87 -15.29
CA ARG A 11 -33.08 31.72 -15.19
C ARG A 11 -32.47 31.56 -13.78
N ALA A 12 -32.38 32.65 -13.02
CA ALA A 12 -31.87 32.62 -11.65
C ALA A 12 -32.87 32.08 -10.61
N ARG A 13 -34.19 32.18 -10.86
CA ARG A 13 -35.23 31.62 -9.96
C ARG A 13 -35.51 30.12 -10.17
N GLN A 14 -35.10 29.54 -11.29
CA GLN A 14 -35.24 28.09 -11.54
C GLN A 14 -34.10 27.23 -10.95
N ALA A 15 -32.97 27.84 -10.58
CA ALA A 15 -31.78 27.11 -10.09
C ALA A 15 -31.74 26.85 -8.57
N GLN A 16 -32.75 27.29 -7.80
CA GLN A 16 -32.81 27.14 -6.33
C GLN A 16 -33.96 26.26 -5.82
N ARG A 17 -34.54 25.39 -6.68
CA ARG A 17 -35.49 24.38 -6.21
C ARG A 17 -34.74 23.15 -5.69
N PRO A 18 -35.01 22.69 -4.45
CA PRO A 18 -34.46 21.42 -3.98
C PRO A 18 -34.96 20.27 -4.88
N PRO A 19 -34.12 19.26 -5.14
CA PRO A 19 -34.52 18.11 -5.95
C PRO A 19 -35.71 17.41 -5.29
N ARG A 20 -36.73 17.07 -6.07
CA ARG A 20 -37.86 16.26 -5.59
C ARG A 20 -37.32 14.94 -5.03
N PRO A 21 -37.83 14.45 -3.89
CA PRO A 21 -37.48 13.12 -3.42
C PRO A 21 -37.85 12.09 -4.49
N ARG A 22 -36.94 11.16 -4.76
CA ARG A 22 -37.22 10.03 -5.66
C ARG A 22 -38.44 9.27 -5.09
N PRO A 23 -39.38 8.81 -5.93
CA PRO A 23 -40.43 7.93 -5.45
C PRO A 23 -39.76 6.70 -4.83
N GLU A 24 -40.11 6.42 -3.58
CA GLU A 24 -39.70 5.19 -2.91
C GLU A 24 -40.08 3.99 -3.80
N PRO A 25 -39.19 2.99 -3.94
CA PRO A 25 -39.57 1.77 -4.61
C PRO A 25 -40.77 1.17 -3.85
N PRO A 26 -41.79 0.62 -4.53
CA PRO A 26 -42.92 0.03 -3.85
C PRO A 26 -42.40 -1.01 -2.85
N HIS A 27 -42.79 -0.87 -1.59
CA HIS A 27 -42.60 -1.92 -0.59
C HIS A 27 -43.02 -3.25 -1.23
N ARG A 28 -42.03 -4.09 -1.57
CA ARG A 28 -42.31 -5.48 -1.87
C ARG A 28 -42.81 -6.08 -0.58
N SER A 29 -44.13 -6.12 -0.47
CA SER A 29 -44.87 -6.98 0.43
C SER A 29 -44.19 -8.33 0.47
N ILE A 30 -43.66 -8.67 1.64
CA ILE A 30 -43.19 -9.99 2.01
C ILE A 30 -44.33 -10.95 1.61
N PRO A 31 -44.08 -11.96 0.75
CA PRO A 31 -45.14 -12.88 0.37
C PRO A 31 -45.63 -13.60 1.63
N TYR A 32 -46.95 -13.58 1.76
CA TYR A 32 -47.75 -14.22 2.78
C TYR A 32 -47.16 -15.54 3.29
N ALA A 33 -47.12 -15.64 4.61
CA ALA A 33 -46.92 -16.89 5.34
C ALA A 33 -47.76 -18.01 4.73
N CYS A 34 -47.10 -19.15 4.50
CA CYS A 34 -47.72 -20.40 4.11
C CYS A 34 -48.83 -20.74 5.13
N ARG A 35 -50.10 -20.62 4.73
CA ARG A 35 -51.25 -21.13 5.48
C ARG A 35 -51.37 -22.63 5.22
N GLN A 36 -50.67 -23.45 5.98
CA GLN A 36 -51.10 -24.82 6.35
C GLN A 36 -50.18 -25.39 7.44
N PRO A 37 -50.74 -25.97 8.53
CA PRO A 37 -49.95 -26.53 9.62
C PRO A 37 -49.47 -27.94 9.25
N CYS A 38 -48.23 -28.08 8.80
CA CYS A 38 -47.57 -29.37 8.76
C CYS A 38 -47.17 -29.76 10.19
N HIS A 39 -48.00 -30.59 10.84
CA HIS A 39 -47.70 -31.24 12.11
C HIS A 39 -46.41 -32.06 11.98
N GLY A 40 -45.31 -31.54 12.49
CA GLY A 40 -43.99 -32.16 12.42
C GLY A 40 -42.82 -31.23 12.73
N CYS A 41 -43.03 -29.91 12.75
CA CYS A 41 -41.97 -28.91 12.99
C CYS A 41 -42.05 -28.20 14.35
N SER A 42 -42.73 -28.78 15.34
CA SER A 42 -42.98 -28.12 16.65
C SER A 42 -41.96 -28.45 17.74
N SER A 43 -40.99 -29.33 17.50
CA SER A 43 -40.02 -29.77 18.53
C SER A 43 -38.58 -29.27 18.32
N GLY A 44 -38.29 -28.55 17.23
CA GLY A 44 -36.96 -27.98 16.96
C GLY A 44 -36.83 -26.47 17.22
N LEU A 45 -37.93 -25.72 17.22
CA LEU A 45 -37.92 -24.25 17.24
C LEU A 45 -37.85 -23.65 18.66
N ILE A 46 -38.17 -24.41 19.71
CA ILE A 46 -38.10 -23.94 21.10
C ILE A 46 -36.66 -24.04 21.67
N ARG A 47 -35.76 -24.81 21.04
CA ARG A 47 -34.33 -24.83 21.42
C ARG A 47 -33.44 -23.83 20.66
N LEU A 48 -34.01 -23.01 19.79
CA LEU A 48 -33.30 -21.98 19.02
C LEU A 48 -33.47 -20.55 19.56
N PHE A 49 -34.32 -20.34 20.56
CA PHE A 49 -34.51 -19.02 21.19
C PHE A 49 -33.49 -18.69 22.30
N SER A 50 -32.47 -19.52 22.50
CA SER A 50 -31.36 -19.27 23.45
C SER A 50 -30.02 -18.94 22.77
N SER A 51 -29.95 -18.81 21.44
CA SER A 51 -28.67 -18.65 20.72
C SER A 51 -28.60 -17.46 19.75
N GLN A 52 -29.37 -16.39 20.00
CA GLN A 52 -29.22 -15.12 19.26
C GLN A 52 -27.83 -14.48 19.48
N LEU A 53 -27.10 -14.82 20.55
CA LEU A 53 -25.69 -14.43 20.71
C LEU A 53 -24.75 -15.17 19.74
N ASN A 54 -25.06 -16.40 19.32
CA ASN A 54 -24.12 -17.19 18.51
C ASN A 54 -24.07 -16.77 17.04
N LEU A 55 -25.17 -16.30 16.45
CA LEU A 55 -25.14 -15.93 15.03
C LEU A 55 -24.40 -14.63 14.79
N ILE A 56 -24.57 -13.64 15.67
CA ILE A 56 -23.80 -12.38 15.63
C ILE A 56 -22.32 -12.66 15.92
N VAL A 57 -22.02 -13.51 16.92
CA VAL A 57 -20.63 -13.89 17.22
C VAL A 57 -19.99 -14.67 16.07
N ILE A 58 -20.70 -15.59 15.40
CA ILE A 58 -20.18 -16.33 14.24
C ILE A 58 -19.96 -15.38 13.05
N VAL A 59 -20.89 -14.46 12.77
CA VAL A 59 -20.71 -13.47 11.70
C VAL A 59 -19.58 -12.51 12.03
N VAL A 60 -19.44 -12.07 13.28
CA VAL A 60 -18.32 -11.23 13.74
C VAL A 60 -17.00 -12.00 13.68
N LEU A 61 -16.94 -13.27 14.08
CA LEU A 61 -15.72 -14.09 14.01
C LEU A 61 -15.28 -14.36 12.57
N ILE A 62 -16.23 -14.58 11.65
CA ILE A 62 -15.97 -14.71 10.21
C ILE A 62 -15.49 -13.38 9.61
N VAL A 63 -16.02 -12.24 10.09
CA VAL A 63 -15.63 -10.90 9.64
C VAL A 63 -14.28 -10.44 10.24
N VAL A 64 -13.90 -10.93 11.43
CA VAL A 64 -12.66 -10.57 12.15
C VAL A 64 -11.52 -11.57 11.88
N GLY A 65 -11.74 -12.67 11.16
CA GLY A 65 -10.67 -13.57 10.72
C GLY A 65 -10.06 -14.44 11.82
N ILE A 66 -10.75 -14.65 12.94
CA ILE A 66 -10.29 -15.59 13.98
C ILE A 66 -10.67 -17.01 13.53
N GLY A 67 -9.70 -17.76 13.03
CA GLY A 67 -9.88 -19.12 12.55
C GLY A 67 -10.39 -20.08 13.63
N PHE A 68 -11.59 -20.63 13.44
CA PHE A 68 -12.06 -21.79 14.19
C PHE A 68 -11.52 -23.06 13.50
N ASN A 69 -10.35 -23.54 13.92
CA ASN A 69 -9.85 -24.86 13.54
C ASN A 69 -9.99 -25.84 14.71
N GLN A 70 -10.60 -26.99 14.40
CA GLN A 70 -10.71 -28.22 15.19
C GLN A 70 -11.56 -28.20 16.47
N SER A 71 -12.79 -28.74 16.36
CA SER A 71 -13.33 -29.79 17.26
C SER A 71 -14.76 -30.16 16.84
N VAL A 72 -14.95 -30.78 15.66
CA VAL A 72 -16.17 -31.57 15.36
C VAL A 72 -15.78 -32.74 14.45
N GLU A 73 -15.02 -33.69 14.98
CA GLU A 73 -15.15 -35.09 14.58
C GLU A 73 -15.60 -35.87 15.81
N SER A 74 -16.43 -36.89 15.61
CA SER A 74 -17.07 -37.79 16.58
C SER A 74 -18.44 -37.39 17.16
N SER A 75 -19.49 -37.52 16.34
CA SER A 75 -20.81 -38.05 16.74
C SER A 75 -21.60 -38.32 15.45
N SER A 76 -21.63 -39.58 15.00
CA SER A 76 -22.79 -40.48 15.18
C SER A 76 -23.91 -40.23 14.16
N ALA A 77 -24.02 -41.17 13.24
CA ALA A 77 -25.18 -41.54 12.43
C ALA A 77 -26.43 -40.64 12.54
N ALA A 78 -26.62 -39.75 11.56
CA ALA A 78 -27.92 -39.23 11.21
C ALA A 78 -28.03 -39.20 9.68
N ASN A 79 -29.06 -39.86 9.15
CA ASN A 79 -29.38 -39.96 7.72
C ASN A 79 -29.28 -38.61 7.00
N PRO A 80 -28.84 -38.59 5.73
CA PRO A 80 -28.90 -37.38 4.93
C PRO A 80 -30.37 -36.97 4.74
N ALA A 81 -30.76 -35.85 5.35
CA ALA A 81 -32.03 -35.20 5.03
C ALA A 81 -32.04 -34.82 3.54
N PRO A 82 -33.19 -34.95 2.84
CA PRO A 82 -33.25 -34.69 1.42
C PRO A 82 -32.93 -33.22 1.12
N PRO A 83 -32.28 -32.93 -0.02
CA PRO A 83 -31.94 -31.57 -0.39
C PRO A 83 -33.22 -30.76 -0.58
N CYS A 84 -33.43 -29.79 0.30
CA CYS A 84 -34.53 -28.84 0.24
C CYS A 84 -34.31 -27.96 -1.02
N HIS A 85 -34.85 -28.39 -2.16
CA HIS A 85 -34.87 -27.59 -3.38
C HIS A 85 -35.82 -26.41 -3.15
N GLY A 86 -35.29 -25.18 -3.19
CA GLY A 86 -36.10 -23.96 -3.14
C GLY A 86 -35.95 -23.09 -1.90
N CYS A 87 -34.87 -23.20 -1.11
CA CYS A 87 -34.60 -22.21 -0.07
C CYS A 87 -33.93 -20.95 -0.68
N THR A 88 -34.74 -20.06 -1.24
CA THR A 88 -34.33 -18.73 -1.76
C THR A 88 -33.54 -17.91 -0.73
N ILE A 89 -33.71 -18.22 0.56
CA ILE A 89 -33.02 -17.58 1.69
C ILE A 89 -31.52 -17.90 1.69
N LYS A 90 -31.10 -19.13 1.38
CA LYS A 90 -29.65 -19.47 1.33
C LYS A 90 -28.93 -18.69 0.22
N GLY A 91 -29.54 -18.60 -0.97
CA GLY A 91 -28.99 -17.83 -2.08
C GLY A 91 -28.92 -16.32 -1.78
N ALA A 92 -29.96 -15.77 -1.14
CA ALA A 92 -29.97 -14.38 -0.73
C ALA A 92 -28.92 -14.06 0.35
N CYS A 93 -28.73 -14.93 1.34
CA CYS A 93 -27.70 -14.75 2.38
C CYS A 93 -26.28 -14.83 1.81
N VAL A 94 -26.00 -15.77 0.90
CA VAL A 94 -24.68 -15.87 0.24
C VAL A 94 -24.43 -14.67 -0.66
N SER A 95 -25.43 -14.22 -1.42
CA SER A 95 -25.32 -13.02 -2.26
C SER A 95 -25.05 -11.76 -1.42
N LEU A 96 -25.73 -11.60 -0.29
CA LEU A 96 -25.53 -10.46 0.61
C LEU A 96 -24.15 -10.51 1.28
N ALA A 97 -23.69 -11.68 1.71
CA ALA A 97 -22.36 -11.85 2.29
C ALA A 97 -21.24 -11.51 1.28
N ASN A 98 -21.38 -11.97 0.03
CA ASN A 98 -20.44 -11.63 -1.05
C ASN A 98 -20.45 -10.12 -1.34
N GLN A 99 -21.64 -9.50 -1.42
CA GLN A 99 -21.76 -8.07 -1.66
C GLN A 99 -21.12 -7.23 -0.55
N ILE A 100 -21.33 -7.60 0.71
CA ILE A 100 -20.68 -6.93 1.86
C ILE A 100 -19.16 -7.09 1.80
N SER A 101 -18.67 -8.29 1.46
CA SER A 101 -17.23 -8.55 1.31
C SER A 101 -16.61 -7.70 0.19
N ASP A 102 -17.28 -7.62 -0.96
CA ASP A 102 -16.83 -6.84 -2.11
C ASP A 102 -16.83 -5.33 -1.80
N ASP A 103 -17.88 -4.84 -1.13
CA ASP A 103 -17.98 -3.45 -0.69
C ASP A 103 -16.92 -3.12 0.35
N ALA A 104 -16.66 -4.01 1.32
CA ALA A 104 -15.60 -3.84 2.30
C ALA A 104 -14.21 -3.80 1.63
N ALA A 105 -13.94 -4.69 0.67
CA ALA A 105 -12.69 -4.70 -0.08
C ALA A 105 -12.52 -3.42 -0.91
N ARG A 106 -13.60 -2.90 -1.51
CA ARG A 106 -13.58 -1.62 -2.25
C ARG A 106 -13.25 -0.45 -1.31
N LEU A 107 -13.98 -0.33 -0.20
CA LEU A 107 -13.77 0.74 0.77
C LEU A 107 -12.36 0.72 1.36
N ARG A 108 -11.81 -0.47 1.65
CA ARG A 108 -10.42 -0.59 2.11
C ARG A 108 -9.40 -0.10 1.08
N ARG A 109 -9.62 -0.39 -0.21
CA ARG A 109 -8.78 0.16 -1.29
C ARG A 109 -8.87 1.67 -1.38
N GLU A 110 -10.07 2.24 -1.32
CA GLU A 110 -10.25 3.69 -1.33
C GLU A 110 -9.58 4.37 -0.12
N LEU A 111 -9.72 3.78 1.08
CA LEU A 111 -9.03 4.25 2.28
C LEU A 111 -7.52 4.17 2.13
N PHE A 112 -7.00 3.10 1.51
CA PHE A 112 -5.58 2.96 1.23
C PHE A 112 -5.07 4.08 0.31
N ASP A 113 -5.74 4.31 -0.82
CA ASP A 113 -5.36 5.35 -1.77
C ASP A 113 -5.40 6.74 -1.13
N LEU A 114 -6.42 7.02 -0.32
CA LEU A 114 -6.55 8.27 0.42
C LEU A 114 -5.43 8.43 1.47
N LYS A 115 -5.13 7.39 2.24
CA LYS A 115 -4.04 7.40 3.22
C LYS A 115 -2.69 7.62 2.53
N ALA A 116 -2.44 6.96 1.40
CA ALA A 116 -1.22 7.14 0.62
C ALA A 116 -1.06 8.60 0.16
N ALA A 117 -2.13 9.23 -0.32
CA ALA A 117 -2.12 10.65 -0.68
C ALA A 117 -1.84 11.55 0.54
N LEU A 118 -2.49 11.29 1.68
CA LEU A 118 -2.35 12.06 2.91
C LEU A 118 -0.92 11.97 3.50
N ARG A 119 -0.24 10.82 3.39
CA ARG A 119 1.14 10.64 3.89
C ARG A 119 2.13 11.63 3.28
N SER A 120 1.99 11.94 1.99
CA SER A 120 2.94 12.79 1.27
C SER A 120 2.62 14.29 1.34
N ARG A 121 1.38 14.64 1.71
CA ARG A 121 0.89 16.03 1.65
C ARG A 121 1.67 17.01 2.55
N PRO A 122 2.00 16.70 3.82
CA PRO A 122 2.77 17.61 4.68
C PRO A 122 4.18 17.86 4.14
N LEU A 123 4.82 16.82 3.61
CA LEU A 123 6.15 16.91 3.01
C LEU A 123 6.14 17.84 1.79
N ILE A 124 5.17 17.65 0.89
CA ILE A 124 5.01 18.46 -0.31
C ILE A 124 4.71 19.91 0.08
N ALA A 125 3.77 20.15 1.01
CA ALA A 125 3.44 21.50 1.47
C ALA A 125 4.65 22.25 2.04
N ARG A 126 5.47 21.58 2.86
CA ARG A 126 6.71 22.18 3.40
C ARG A 126 7.71 22.53 2.31
N ALA A 127 7.82 21.68 1.30
CA ALA A 127 8.70 21.90 0.15
C ALA A 127 8.21 23.08 -0.71
N LEU A 128 6.89 23.21 -0.92
CA LEU A 128 6.28 24.35 -1.62
C LEU A 128 6.51 25.67 -0.88
N GLY A 129 6.28 25.69 0.45
CA GLY A 129 6.55 26.87 1.27
C GLY A 129 8.02 27.30 1.22
N LEU A 130 8.95 26.33 1.18
CA LEU A 130 10.38 26.62 0.98
C LEU A 130 10.65 27.25 -0.40
N LEU A 131 10.01 26.79 -1.48
CA LEU A 131 10.16 27.42 -2.80
C LEU A 131 9.59 28.83 -2.84
N GLN A 132 8.39 29.02 -2.28
CA GLN A 132 7.74 30.33 -2.17
C GLN A 132 8.67 31.32 -1.46
N GLY A 133 9.17 30.96 -0.28
CA GLY A 133 10.08 31.84 0.47
C GLY A 133 11.46 32.02 -0.18
N ARG A 134 11.99 31.01 -0.87
CA ARG A 134 13.32 31.10 -1.50
C ARG A 134 13.33 31.94 -2.77
N TYR A 135 12.27 31.90 -3.56
CA TYR A 135 12.23 32.51 -4.89
C TYR A 135 11.17 33.61 -5.03
N ASP A 136 10.44 33.93 -3.96
CA ASP A 136 9.35 34.91 -3.95
C ASP A 136 8.24 34.55 -4.95
N LEU A 137 7.84 33.27 -4.95
CA LEU A 137 6.84 32.72 -5.88
C LEU A 137 5.46 32.66 -5.24
N ALA A 138 4.42 32.83 -6.06
CA ALA A 138 3.05 32.48 -5.70
C ALA A 138 2.88 30.96 -5.51
N ASP A 139 1.87 30.55 -4.73
CA ASP A 139 1.62 29.15 -4.37
C ASP A 139 1.37 28.24 -5.60
N ASP A 140 0.54 28.71 -6.53
CA ASP A 140 0.22 28.01 -7.78
C ASP A 140 1.44 27.82 -8.68
N MET A 141 2.32 28.83 -8.74
CA MET A 141 3.57 28.78 -9.48
C MET A 141 4.55 27.79 -8.85
N ALA A 142 4.73 27.82 -7.53
CA ALA A 142 5.62 26.89 -6.82
C ALA A 142 5.20 25.43 -7.04
N PHE A 143 3.89 25.15 -6.99
CA PHE A 143 3.36 23.81 -7.26
C PHE A 143 3.56 23.40 -8.72
N THR A 144 3.27 24.29 -9.66
CA THR A 144 3.43 24.04 -11.10
C THR A 144 4.89 23.73 -11.45
N LEU A 145 5.85 24.53 -10.98
CA LEU A 145 7.27 24.30 -11.23
C LEU A 145 7.75 22.95 -10.70
N MET A 146 7.36 22.60 -9.46
CA MET A 146 7.76 21.34 -8.85
C MET A 146 7.13 20.15 -9.57
N ARG A 147 5.83 20.21 -9.88
CA ARG A 147 5.10 19.17 -10.63
C ARG A 147 5.70 18.95 -12.02
N ASP A 148 5.91 20.01 -12.77
CA ASP A 148 6.41 19.95 -14.14
C ASP A 148 7.84 19.39 -14.19
N SER A 149 8.70 19.77 -13.23
CA SER A 149 10.04 19.20 -13.12
C SER A 149 9.98 17.71 -12.75
N ALA A 150 9.13 17.32 -11.79
CA ALA A 150 8.96 15.94 -11.40
C ALA A 150 8.47 15.05 -12.57
N GLN A 151 7.48 15.52 -13.33
CA GLN A 151 6.95 14.81 -14.50
C GLN A 151 8.01 14.61 -15.58
N ARG A 152 8.77 15.66 -15.93
CA ARG A 152 9.83 15.57 -16.97
C ARG A 152 10.94 14.58 -16.60
N HIS A 153 11.22 14.43 -15.31
CA HIS A 153 12.25 13.52 -14.82
C HIS A 153 11.67 12.17 -14.35
N ASN A 154 10.37 11.93 -14.55
CA ASN A 154 9.67 10.71 -14.13
C ASN A 154 9.86 10.39 -12.62
N LEU A 155 9.70 11.42 -11.79
CA LEU A 155 9.84 11.35 -10.34
C LEU A 155 8.48 11.47 -9.65
N LYS A 156 8.30 10.77 -8.52
CA LYS A 156 7.22 11.08 -7.59
C LYS A 156 7.44 12.49 -7.03
N LEU A 157 6.37 13.28 -6.94
CA LEU A 157 6.45 14.64 -6.39
C LEU A 157 7.03 14.66 -4.97
N SER A 158 6.69 13.66 -4.16
CA SER A 158 7.25 13.46 -2.81
C SER A 158 8.77 13.18 -2.82
N THR A 159 9.30 12.49 -3.83
CA THR A 159 10.76 12.29 -3.96
C THR A 159 11.46 13.62 -4.19
N LEU A 160 10.93 14.45 -5.09
CA LEU A 160 11.50 15.78 -5.36
C LEU A 160 11.37 16.70 -4.14
N ALA A 161 10.24 16.65 -3.43
CA ALA A 161 10.00 17.39 -2.20
C ALA A 161 10.98 17.01 -1.07
N SER A 162 11.20 15.71 -0.82
CA SER A 162 12.19 15.24 0.17
C SER A 162 13.60 15.71 -0.22
N ALA A 163 13.97 15.55 -1.50
CA ALA A 163 15.29 15.98 -1.98
C ALA A 163 15.50 17.50 -1.87
N LEU A 164 14.48 18.30 -2.17
CA LEU A 164 14.50 19.76 -2.03
C LEU A 164 14.72 20.19 -0.57
N LEU A 165 14.04 19.51 0.36
CA LEU A 165 14.15 19.78 1.79
C LEU A 165 15.49 19.33 2.39
N ALA A 166 16.08 18.26 1.85
CA ALA A 166 17.39 17.75 2.28
C ALA A 166 18.57 18.49 1.65
N ALA A 167 18.39 19.12 0.49
CA ALA A 167 19.46 19.80 -0.24
C ALA A 167 19.84 21.14 0.40
N LYS A 168 21.15 21.43 0.41
CA LYS A 168 21.64 22.78 0.73
C LYS A 168 21.07 23.81 -0.28
N PRO A 169 20.74 25.03 0.15
CA PRO A 169 20.29 26.08 -0.78
C PRO A 169 21.32 26.35 -1.89
N PRO A 170 20.87 26.69 -3.11
CA PRO A 170 21.77 27.10 -4.19
C PRO A 170 22.48 28.41 -3.81
N ALA A 171 23.78 28.49 -4.08
CA ALA A 171 24.59 29.68 -3.80
C ALA A 171 24.81 30.56 -5.04
N SER A 172 24.50 30.06 -6.23
CA SER A 172 24.70 30.74 -7.51
C SER A 172 23.61 30.33 -8.49
N ARG A 173 23.76 30.73 -9.77
CA ARG A 173 22.87 30.35 -10.86
C ARG A 173 22.79 28.83 -11.03
N ASP A 174 23.88 28.10 -10.79
CA ASP A 174 23.89 26.64 -10.84
C ASP A 174 23.76 26.10 -9.42
N TRP A 175 22.85 25.16 -9.20
CA TRP A 175 22.63 24.65 -7.85
C TRP A 175 23.78 23.74 -7.43
N PHE A 176 24.30 22.92 -8.34
CA PHE A 176 25.35 21.96 -8.01
C PHE A 176 26.57 22.17 -8.93
N PRO A 177 27.36 23.24 -8.71
CA PRO A 177 28.52 23.52 -9.53
C PRO A 177 29.55 22.38 -9.45
N GLY A 178 30.13 22.02 -10.59
CA GLY A 178 31.11 20.92 -10.69
C GLY A 178 30.52 19.50 -10.59
N ARG A 179 29.19 19.34 -10.60
CA ARG A 179 28.55 18.02 -10.60
C ARG A 179 28.92 17.24 -11.88
N ILE A 180 29.54 16.08 -11.70
CA ILE A 180 29.84 15.13 -12.78
C ILE A 180 28.63 14.24 -13.05
N ARG A 181 28.10 14.29 -14.28
CA ARG A 181 27.05 13.37 -14.74
C ARG A 181 27.68 12.05 -15.19
N ARG A 182 27.45 10.99 -14.43
CA ARG A 182 27.94 9.64 -14.76
C ARG A 182 26.94 8.92 -15.67
N LEU A 183 27.42 7.98 -16.47
CA LEU A 183 26.57 7.08 -17.22
C LEU A 183 25.71 6.23 -16.26
N THR A 184 24.45 6.01 -16.62
CA THR A 184 23.53 5.11 -15.90
C THR A 184 24.19 3.77 -15.64
N PRO A 185 24.29 3.24 -14.41
CA PRO A 185 24.84 1.91 -14.15
C PRO A 185 24.08 0.79 -14.88
N LYS A 186 24.79 -0.29 -15.23
CA LYS A 186 24.14 -1.49 -15.81
C LYS A 186 23.79 -2.40 -14.66
N VAL A 187 22.60 -2.98 -14.70
CA VAL A 187 22.15 -3.99 -13.76
C VAL A 187 22.00 -5.31 -14.51
N SER A 188 22.32 -6.42 -13.85
CA SER A 188 22.41 -7.73 -14.49
C SER A 188 21.04 -8.35 -14.85
N TYR A 189 19.98 -7.87 -14.20
CA TYR A 189 18.60 -8.33 -14.39
C TYR A 189 17.81 -7.52 -15.42
N LEU A 190 18.46 -6.63 -16.17
CA LEU A 190 17.89 -5.91 -17.31
C LEU A 190 18.82 -6.02 -18.52
N SER A 191 18.23 -6.19 -19.71
CA SER A 191 18.97 -6.24 -20.97
C SER A 191 19.60 -4.90 -21.33
N GLU A 192 18.88 -3.81 -21.09
CA GLU A 192 19.25 -2.44 -21.45
C GLU A 192 19.40 -1.54 -20.23
N ARG A 193 20.14 -0.42 -20.39
CA ARG A 193 20.21 0.62 -19.35
C ARG A 193 18.85 1.31 -19.26
N GLN A 194 18.36 1.49 -18.05
CA GLN A 194 17.08 2.16 -17.78
C GLN A 194 17.26 3.29 -16.77
N THR A 195 16.57 4.39 -17.02
CA THR A 195 16.53 5.57 -16.13
C THR A 195 15.22 5.66 -15.35
N ASN A 196 14.18 4.94 -15.79
CA ASN A 196 12.90 4.86 -15.11
C ASN A 196 13.03 4.05 -13.81
N ARG A 197 12.91 4.72 -12.67
CA ARG A 197 13.01 4.13 -11.34
C ARG A 197 12.02 3.00 -11.11
N THR A 198 10.75 3.21 -11.43
CA THR A 198 9.70 2.21 -11.22
C THR A 198 10.00 0.92 -11.99
N ALA A 199 10.44 1.05 -13.25
CA ALA A 199 10.79 -0.10 -14.08
C ALA A 199 11.98 -0.90 -13.49
N VAL A 200 13.05 -0.20 -13.10
CA VAL A 200 14.25 -0.85 -12.51
C VAL A 200 13.92 -1.53 -11.18
N LEU A 201 13.17 -0.86 -10.31
CA LEU A 201 12.83 -1.42 -8.99
C LEU A 201 11.84 -2.58 -9.09
N SER A 202 10.91 -2.54 -10.04
CA SER A 202 10.03 -3.68 -10.34
C SER A 202 10.83 -4.88 -10.86
N ALA A 203 11.76 -4.66 -11.79
CA ALA A 203 12.61 -5.72 -12.32
C ALA A 203 13.54 -6.32 -11.25
N PHE A 204 14.10 -5.47 -10.39
CA PHE A 204 14.88 -5.89 -9.23
C PHE A 204 14.08 -6.80 -8.31
N LEU A 205 12.88 -6.38 -7.88
CA LEU A 205 12.04 -7.17 -6.99
C LEU A 205 11.70 -8.53 -7.62
N ASN A 206 11.33 -8.55 -8.91
CA ASN A 206 11.06 -9.80 -9.62
C ASN A 206 12.30 -10.72 -9.67
N ALA A 207 13.49 -10.17 -9.93
CA ALA A 207 14.73 -10.95 -9.94
C ALA A 207 15.10 -11.52 -8.56
N VAL A 208 14.85 -10.75 -7.49
CA VAL A 208 15.02 -11.22 -6.11
C VAL A 208 14.06 -12.35 -5.80
N LEU A 209 12.76 -12.18 -6.10
CA LEU A 209 11.73 -13.19 -5.87
C LEU A 209 12.05 -14.51 -6.60
N ALA A 210 12.49 -14.43 -7.86
CA ALA A 210 12.93 -15.59 -8.62
C ALA A 210 14.18 -16.26 -8.02
N THR A 211 15.17 -15.48 -7.58
CA THR A 211 16.40 -16.01 -6.95
C THR A 211 16.08 -16.66 -5.60
N MET A 212 15.09 -16.14 -4.89
CA MET A 212 14.74 -16.53 -3.53
C MET A 212 13.59 -17.54 -3.46
N ASP A 213 13.10 -18.05 -4.58
CA ASP A 213 11.93 -18.95 -4.68
C ASP A 213 10.77 -18.49 -3.79
N SER A 214 10.38 -17.23 -3.98
CA SER A 214 9.33 -16.57 -3.19
C SER A 214 8.34 -15.87 -4.12
N ASP A 215 7.05 -16.03 -3.85
CA ASP A 215 5.98 -15.32 -4.54
C ASP A 215 5.62 -13.98 -3.88
N VAL A 216 6.16 -13.73 -2.67
CA VAL A 216 5.73 -12.64 -1.80
C VAL A 216 6.95 -11.83 -1.34
N GLY A 217 6.94 -10.53 -1.58
CA GLY A 217 8.05 -9.66 -1.20
C GLY A 217 7.77 -8.19 -1.39
N ASP A 218 8.64 -7.39 -0.81
CA ASP A 218 8.59 -5.94 -0.91
C ASP A 218 9.96 -5.29 -1.01
N LEU A 219 9.95 -4.07 -1.53
CA LEU A 219 11.09 -3.18 -1.58
C LEU A 219 10.71 -1.86 -0.93
N GLN A 220 11.52 -1.44 0.02
CA GLN A 220 11.41 -0.16 0.69
C GLN A 220 12.62 0.73 0.38
N LEU A 221 12.41 2.01 0.09
CA LEU A 221 13.48 2.99 -0.07
C LEU A 221 13.74 3.71 1.24
N LEU A 222 15.01 3.95 1.57
CA LEU A 222 15.35 4.77 2.73
C LEU A 222 15.15 6.26 2.39
N ASP A 223 14.26 6.94 3.12
CA ASP A 223 14.08 8.38 2.99
C ASP A 223 15.25 9.12 3.66
N PRO A 224 16.08 9.87 2.93
CA PRO A 224 17.24 10.55 3.49
C PRO A 224 16.87 11.65 4.49
N LEU A 225 15.62 12.15 4.45
CA LEU A 225 15.16 13.22 5.32
C LEU A 225 14.71 12.70 6.69
N THR A 226 13.96 11.59 6.72
CA THR A 226 13.36 11.05 7.94
C THR A 226 14.09 9.84 8.50
N GLY A 227 14.93 9.18 7.70
CA GLY A 227 15.53 7.90 8.03
C GLY A 227 14.55 6.71 7.97
N ALA A 228 13.29 6.95 7.57
CA ALA A 228 12.27 5.92 7.48
C ALA A 228 12.41 5.10 6.19
N LEU A 229 12.10 3.80 6.26
CA LEU A 229 11.88 2.96 5.09
C LEU A 229 10.46 3.22 4.55
N GLN A 230 10.37 3.58 3.28
CA GLN A 230 9.12 3.86 2.58
C GLN A 230 8.87 2.75 1.56
N LEU A 231 7.72 2.10 1.65
CA LEU A 231 7.34 1.04 0.71
C LEU A 231 7.24 1.59 -0.71
N GLU A 232 8.00 1.00 -1.64
CA GLU A 232 8.11 1.47 -3.02
C GLU A 232 7.61 0.43 -4.05
N GLN A 233 7.80 -0.86 -3.79
CA GLN A 233 7.28 -1.96 -4.60
C GLN A 233 6.87 -3.13 -3.70
N HIS A 234 5.86 -3.91 -4.12
CA HIS A 234 5.49 -5.16 -3.45
C HIS A 234 4.84 -6.16 -4.40
N ARG A 235 4.86 -7.45 -4.05
CA ARG A 235 4.18 -8.56 -4.74
C ARG A 235 3.55 -9.50 -3.72
N GLY A 236 2.35 -9.99 -4.00
CA GLY A 236 1.68 -11.00 -3.18
C GLY A 236 1.25 -10.55 -1.76
N LEU A 237 1.34 -9.25 -1.43
CA LEU A 237 0.98 -8.71 -0.11
C LEU A 237 -0.43 -8.11 -0.11
N SER A 238 -1.14 -8.29 1.01
CA SER A 238 -2.48 -7.71 1.23
C SER A 238 -2.42 -6.19 1.39
N VAL A 239 -3.56 -5.52 1.16
CA VAL A 239 -3.67 -4.07 1.34
C VAL A 239 -3.37 -3.67 2.78
N GLU A 240 -3.82 -4.48 3.74
CA GLU A 240 -3.60 -4.27 5.16
C GLU A 240 -2.11 -4.34 5.52
N PHE A 241 -1.37 -5.31 4.98
CA PHE A 241 0.07 -5.42 5.18
C PHE A 241 0.81 -4.23 4.56
N VAL A 242 0.46 -3.89 3.33
CA VAL A 242 1.04 -2.75 2.60
C VAL A 242 0.77 -1.44 3.34
N ASP A 243 -0.43 -1.25 3.90
CA ASP A 243 -0.77 -0.05 4.68
C ASP A 243 0.03 0.02 5.99
N PHE A 244 0.17 -1.09 6.70
CA PHE A 244 0.91 -1.18 7.95
C PHE A 244 2.41 -0.90 7.75
N PHE A 245 3.01 -1.47 6.70
CA PHE A 245 4.43 -1.33 6.38
C PHE A 245 4.74 -0.22 5.37
N ALA A 246 3.79 0.66 5.07
CA ALA A 246 3.97 1.77 4.13
C ALA A 246 5.13 2.70 4.54
N THR A 247 5.29 2.91 5.84
CA THR A 247 6.39 3.68 6.43
C THR A 247 6.89 2.97 7.69
N VAL A 248 8.18 2.71 7.77
CA VAL A 248 8.84 2.07 8.91
C VAL A 248 9.95 2.99 9.42
N THR A 249 9.78 3.59 10.60
CA THR A 249 10.70 4.60 11.16
C THR A 249 11.73 4.01 12.13
N ASP A 250 11.27 3.18 13.06
CA ASP A 250 12.06 2.31 13.93
C ASP A 250 11.06 1.38 14.62
N GLY A 251 11.39 0.10 14.76
CA GLY A 251 10.46 -0.87 15.34
C GLY A 251 10.98 -2.30 15.40
N ASP A 252 10.12 -3.15 15.94
CA ASP A 252 10.32 -4.60 16.07
C ASP A 252 9.93 -5.29 14.76
N THR A 253 10.72 -5.02 13.73
CA THR A 253 10.54 -5.60 12.39
C THR A 253 11.89 -6.09 11.85
N ALA A 254 11.86 -7.14 11.03
CA ALA A 254 13.07 -7.69 10.41
C ALA A 254 13.80 -6.64 9.56
N CYS A 255 13.07 -5.79 8.82
CA CYS A 255 13.65 -4.71 8.03
C CYS A 255 14.30 -3.62 8.89
N SER A 256 13.69 -3.23 10.01
CA SER A 256 14.30 -2.26 10.95
C SER A 256 15.56 -2.84 11.59
N ALA A 257 15.52 -4.11 12.01
CA ALA A 257 16.68 -4.80 12.55
C ALA A 257 17.82 -4.91 11.52
N ALA A 258 17.50 -5.22 10.26
CA ALA A 258 18.46 -5.27 9.16
C ALA A 258 19.06 -3.90 8.85
N LEU A 259 18.25 -2.83 8.88
CA LEU A 259 18.70 -1.46 8.69
C LEU A 259 19.70 -1.04 9.78
N ARG A 260 19.38 -1.27 11.06
CA ARG A 260 20.26 -0.96 12.20
C ARG A 260 21.59 -1.72 12.11
N ARG A 261 21.52 -3.00 11.75
CA ARG A 261 22.70 -3.86 11.68
C ARG A 261 23.50 -3.71 10.38
N ARG A 262 22.92 -3.10 9.33
CA ARG A 262 23.47 -3.04 7.96
C ARG A 262 23.86 -4.40 7.39
N ARG A 263 23.15 -5.44 7.80
CA ARG A 263 23.34 -6.83 7.36
C ARG A 263 22.00 -7.52 7.27
N ARG A 264 21.94 -8.54 6.41
CA ARG A 264 20.76 -9.38 6.24
C ARG A 264 20.28 -9.93 7.59
N VAL A 265 18.97 -9.93 7.77
CA VAL A 265 18.27 -10.58 8.89
C VAL A 265 17.36 -11.64 8.31
N VAL A 266 17.44 -12.85 8.85
CA VAL A 266 16.59 -13.99 8.49
C VAL A 266 15.86 -14.41 9.75
N VAL A 267 14.53 -14.42 9.68
CA VAL A 267 13.65 -14.91 10.72
C VAL A 267 13.03 -16.21 10.23
N THR A 268 13.35 -17.32 10.88
CA THR A 268 12.93 -18.66 10.44
C THR A 268 11.57 -19.09 11.00
N ASP A 269 11.12 -18.49 12.10
CA ASP A 269 9.77 -18.70 12.66
C ASP A 269 9.27 -17.39 13.31
N VAL A 270 8.42 -16.67 12.58
CA VAL A 270 7.85 -15.38 13.04
C VAL A 270 7.16 -15.50 14.39
N ALA A 271 6.51 -16.64 14.69
CA ALA A 271 5.78 -16.83 15.93
C ALA A 271 6.70 -16.94 17.17
N LYS A 272 7.98 -17.26 16.98
CA LYS A 272 8.94 -17.53 18.07
C LYS A 272 10.11 -16.55 18.11
N ASP A 273 10.41 -15.89 17.00
CA ASP A 273 11.57 -15.00 16.93
C ASP A 273 11.34 -13.74 17.78
N PRO A 274 12.31 -13.33 18.62
CA PRO A 274 12.18 -12.14 19.47
C PRO A 274 11.91 -10.83 18.72
N ILE A 275 12.17 -10.76 17.42
CA ILE A 275 11.81 -9.61 16.59
C ILE A 275 10.29 -9.45 16.48
N PHE A 276 9.52 -10.54 16.55
CA PHE A 276 8.08 -10.52 16.27
C PHE A 276 7.22 -11.08 17.40
N ALA A 277 7.72 -12.02 18.20
CA ALA A 277 6.93 -12.67 19.23
C ALA A 277 6.37 -11.66 20.25
N GLY A 278 5.03 -11.61 20.37
CA GLY A 278 4.33 -10.69 21.27
C GLY A 278 4.25 -9.23 20.80
N THR A 279 4.56 -8.96 19.53
CA THR A 279 4.50 -7.61 18.94
C THR A 279 3.34 -7.48 17.96
N THR A 280 2.82 -6.27 17.80
CA THR A 280 1.77 -5.97 16.79
C THR A 280 2.27 -6.24 15.36
N SER A 281 3.55 -6.00 15.07
CA SER A 281 4.13 -6.34 13.77
C SER A 281 4.14 -7.85 13.54
N GLY A 282 4.39 -8.66 14.58
CA GLY A 282 4.32 -10.11 14.51
C GLY A 282 2.91 -10.62 14.19
N GLU A 283 1.89 -10.06 14.84
CA GLU A 283 0.48 -10.37 14.56
C GLU A 283 0.13 -10.07 13.10
N VAL A 284 0.44 -8.87 12.61
CA VAL A 284 0.15 -8.47 11.21
C VAL A 284 0.87 -9.37 10.20
N VAL A 285 2.12 -9.76 10.48
CA VAL A 285 2.90 -10.64 9.61
C VAL A 285 2.29 -12.06 9.58
N LEU A 286 1.89 -12.59 10.74
CA LEU A 286 1.24 -13.90 10.83
C LEU A 286 -0.15 -13.92 10.18
N ASP A 287 -0.96 -12.86 10.36
CA ASP A 287 -2.28 -12.72 9.75
C ASP A 287 -2.19 -12.64 8.21
N ALA A 288 -1.08 -12.12 7.69
CA ALA A 288 -0.78 -12.14 6.26
C ALA A 288 -0.29 -13.52 5.76
N GLY A 289 -0.28 -14.55 6.61
CA GLY A 289 0.18 -15.89 6.28
C GLY A 289 1.70 -16.01 6.16
N VAL A 290 2.46 -15.05 6.72
CA VAL A 290 3.93 -15.05 6.66
C VAL A 290 4.50 -15.69 7.92
N HIS A 291 5.18 -16.82 7.74
CA HIS A 291 5.76 -17.61 8.83
C HIS A 291 7.29 -17.55 8.89
N SER A 292 7.95 -17.12 7.81
CA SER A 292 9.36 -16.73 7.81
C SER A 292 9.60 -15.54 6.88
N VAL A 293 10.59 -14.72 7.21
CA VAL A 293 10.93 -13.50 6.46
C VAL A 293 12.44 -13.32 6.39
N GLN A 294 12.91 -12.82 5.26
CA GLN A 294 14.28 -12.39 5.06
C GLN A 294 14.30 -10.93 4.62
N SER A 295 15.04 -10.08 5.33
CA SER A 295 15.26 -8.69 4.96
C SER A 295 16.74 -8.44 4.65
N THR A 296 17.04 -7.97 3.45
CA THR A 296 18.41 -7.69 2.96
C THR A 296 18.57 -6.19 2.64
N PRO A 297 19.47 -5.47 3.32
CA PRO A 297 19.71 -4.08 3.02
C PRO A 297 20.54 -3.93 1.75
N LEU A 298 20.20 -2.94 0.93
CA LEU A 298 20.94 -2.53 -0.27
C LEU A 298 21.96 -1.47 0.15
N VAL A 299 23.20 -1.90 0.42
CA VAL A 299 24.24 -1.06 1.01
C VAL A 299 25.32 -0.74 -0.02
N LEU A 300 25.71 0.54 -0.10
CA LEU A 300 26.82 0.99 -0.93
C LEU A 300 28.19 0.67 -0.30
N PRO A 301 29.25 0.58 -1.12
CA PRO A 301 30.62 0.68 -0.62
C PRO A 301 30.76 1.99 0.19
N GLY A 302 31.05 1.88 1.49
CA GLY A 302 31.01 3.00 2.45
C GLY A 302 29.87 2.92 3.48
N GLY A 303 29.03 1.88 3.43
CA GLY A 303 28.10 1.55 4.51
C GLY A 303 26.77 2.31 4.51
N ARG A 304 26.52 3.16 3.51
CA ARG A 304 25.24 3.86 3.36
C ARG A 304 24.19 2.90 2.78
N CYS A 305 23.11 2.69 3.53
CA CYS A 305 21.95 1.93 3.07
C CYS A 305 21.09 2.80 2.14
N MET A 306 20.67 2.26 1.01
CA MET A 306 19.83 2.95 0.02
C MET A 306 18.38 2.45 0.05
N ALA A 307 18.19 1.16 0.34
CA ALA A 307 16.90 0.49 0.28
C ALA A 307 16.95 -0.82 1.09
N MET A 308 15.81 -1.45 1.25
CA MET A 308 15.62 -2.75 1.89
C MET A 308 14.75 -3.62 1.01
N VAL A 309 15.18 -4.86 0.73
CA VAL A 309 14.31 -5.86 0.10
C VAL A 309 13.95 -6.93 1.10
N SER A 310 12.68 -7.31 1.15
CA SER A 310 12.19 -8.40 1.99
C SER A 310 11.50 -9.48 1.16
N THR A 311 11.78 -10.74 1.47
CA THR A 311 11.04 -11.90 0.93
C THR A 311 10.33 -12.63 2.06
N HIS A 312 9.11 -13.05 1.78
CA HIS A 312 8.18 -13.62 2.76
C HIS A 312 7.78 -15.03 2.34
N TYR A 313 7.53 -15.89 3.33
CA TYR A 313 7.18 -17.29 3.08
C TYR A 313 6.08 -17.79 4.02
N ALA A 314 5.16 -18.56 3.46
CA ALA A 314 4.13 -19.29 4.22
C ALA A 314 4.68 -20.50 4.98
N ARG A 315 5.95 -20.87 4.75
CA ARG A 315 6.64 -21.96 5.46
C ARG A 315 7.63 -21.41 6.46
N LYS A 316 7.83 -22.13 7.57
CA LYS A 316 8.90 -21.90 8.53
C LYS A 316 10.23 -22.48 8.03
N GLY A 317 11.32 -22.11 8.67
CA GLY A 317 12.61 -22.79 8.56
C GLY A 317 13.34 -22.60 7.22
N ARG A 318 12.94 -21.63 6.38
CA ARG A 318 13.67 -21.37 5.14
C ARG A 318 15.04 -20.78 5.46
N ALA A 319 16.07 -21.57 5.18
CA ALA A 319 17.46 -21.14 5.20
C ALA A 319 17.91 -20.75 3.78
N LEU A 320 18.76 -19.73 3.72
CA LEU A 320 19.36 -19.27 2.48
C LEU A 320 20.59 -20.12 2.15
N THR A 321 20.67 -20.64 0.93
CA THR A 321 21.88 -21.31 0.45
C THR A 321 22.99 -20.30 0.16
N GLY A 322 24.26 -20.73 0.16
CA GLY A 322 25.38 -19.85 -0.17
C GLY A 322 25.27 -19.23 -1.57
N ALA A 323 24.81 -19.99 -2.56
CA ALA A 323 24.63 -19.51 -3.93
C ALA A 323 23.51 -18.46 -4.05
N GLU A 324 22.35 -18.71 -3.43
CA GLU A 324 21.26 -17.73 -3.37
C GLU A 324 21.73 -16.44 -2.67
N GLY A 325 22.49 -16.56 -1.57
CA GLY A 325 23.04 -15.43 -0.85
C GLY A 325 23.96 -14.56 -1.69
N VAL A 326 24.94 -15.18 -2.37
CA VAL A 326 25.87 -14.48 -3.26
C VAL A 326 25.13 -13.76 -4.39
N GLN A 327 24.16 -14.43 -5.00
CA GLN A 327 23.38 -13.82 -6.08
C GLN A 327 22.53 -12.65 -5.57
N LEU A 328 21.89 -12.78 -4.41
CA LEU A 328 21.13 -11.68 -3.81
C LEU A 328 22.02 -10.48 -3.47
N ASP A 329 23.20 -10.72 -2.90
CA ASP A 329 24.14 -9.65 -2.56
C ASP A 329 24.62 -8.90 -3.81
N LYS A 330 24.85 -9.62 -4.91
CA LYS A 330 25.14 -9.01 -6.21
C LYS A 330 23.99 -8.12 -6.70
N LEU A 331 22.76 -8.65 -6.74
CA LEU A 331 21.58 -7.88 -7.18
C LEU A 331 21.36 -6.64 -6.30
N ALA A 332 21.55 -6.79 -4.98
CA ALA A 332 21.41 -5.71 -4.02
C ALA A 332 22.44 -4.60 -4.24
N LEU A 333 23.72 -4.96 -4.46
CA LEU A 333 24.78 -4.00 -4.74
C LEU A 333 24.58 -3.26 -6.07
N GLU A 334 24.25 -3.98 -7.16
CA GLU A 334 23.97 -3.37 -8.46
C GLU A 334 22.84 -2.33 -8.36
N THR A 335 21.80 -2.67 -7.61
CA THR A 335 20.64 -1.80 -7.42
C THR A 335 20.95 -0.63 -6.48
N ALA A 336 21.76 -0.82 -5.44
CA ALA A 336 22.22 0.27 -4.58
C ALA A 336 23.02 1.31 -5.38
N LEU A 337 23.94 0.85 -6.24
CA LEU A 337 24.72 1.71 -7.13
C LEU A 337 23.83 2.45 -8.14
N TRP A 338 22.83 1.77 -8.69
CA TRP A 338 21.86 2.40 -9.59
C TRP A 338 21.02 3.47 -8.87
N LEU A 339 20.56 3.19 -7.65
CA LEU A 339 19.82 4.15 -6.81
C LEU A 339 20.66 5.38 -6.46
N ASP A 340 21.94 5.21 -6.13
CA ASP A 340 22.86 6.32 -5.88
C ASP A 340 23.04 7.18 -7.14
N TRP A 341 23.25 6.55 -8.30
CA TRP A 341 23.31 7.27 -9.56
C TRP A 341 22.03 8.05 -9.84
N HIS A 342 20.86 7.43 -9.64
CA HIS A 342 19.56 8.06 -9.87
C HIS A 342 19.37 9.27 -8.94
N GLN A 343 19.73 9.15 -7.67
CA GLN A 343 19.67 10.26 -6.71
C GLN A 343 20.65 11.39 -7.06
N ARG A 344 21.86 11.07 -7.51
CA ARG A 344 22.89 12.07 -7.84
C ARG A 344 22.77 12.68 -9.25
N THR A 345 21.98 12.07 -10.12
CA THR A 345 21.84 12.51 -11.51
C THR A 345 20.42 13.00 -11.74
N VAL A 346 19.45 12.08 -11.82
CA VAL A 346 18.05 12.39 -12.18
C VAL A 346 17.40 13.33 -11.18
N VAL A 347 17.54 13.07 -9.87
CA VAL A 347 16.92 13.91 -8.84
C VAL A 347 17.59 15.29 -8.77
N LEU A 348 18.92 15.36 -8.92
CA LEU A 348 19.63 16.64 -8.92
C LEU A 348 19.36 17.46 -10.19
N ASP A 349 19.22 16.82 -11.36
CA ASP A 349 18.77 17.48 -12.59
C ASP A 349 17.35 18.08 -12.41
N ALA A 350 16.45 17.35 -11.73
CA ALA A 350 15.11 17.85 -11.43
C ALA A 350 15.12 19.06 -10.48
N LEU A 351 15.97 19.03 -9.44
CA LEU A 351 16.14 20.18 -8.54
C LEU A 351 16.72 21.39 -9.28
N GLU A 352 17.78 21.18 -10.07
CA GLU A 352 18.41 22.23 -10.84
C GLU A 352 17.43 22.87 -11.84
N ARG A 353 16.56 22.06 -12.46
CA ARG A 353 15.48 22.58 -13.28
C ARG A 353 14.51 23.47 -12.50
N VAL A 354 14.06 23.06 -11.31
CA VAL A 354 13.19 23.90 -10.48
C VAL A 354 13.87 25.24 -10.18
N HIS A 355 15.16 25.22 -9.84
CA HIS A 355 15.92 26.44 -9.58
C HIS A 355 16.03 27.35 -10.81
N GLN A 356 16.39 26.80 -11.97
CA GLN A 356 16.55 27.59 -13.20
C GLN A 356 15.22 28.21 -13.67
N GLU A 357 14.11 27.46 -13.61
CA GLU A 357 12.81 28.00 -14.00
C GLU A 357 12.31 29.03 -12.99
N ALA A 358 12.51 28.80 -11.69
CA ALA A 358 12.15 29.78 -10.66
C ALA A 358 12.90 31.12 -10.84
N LEU A 359 14.19 31.08 -11.23
CA LEU A 359 14.96 32.29 -11.54
C LEU A 359 14.47 33.04 -12.79
N ARG A 360 13.78 32.36 -13.73
CA ARG A 360 13.21 32.98 -14.94
C ARG A 360 11.80 33.54 -14.72
N SER A 361 11.09 33.01 -13.73
CA SER A 361 9.73 33.42 -13.37
C SER A 361 9.71 34.62 -12.41
N ARG A 362 10.88 35.05 -11.95
CA ARG A 362 11.10 36.27 -11.16
C ARG A 362 11.45 37.41 -12.10
#